data_AF-Q4T9X9-F1
#
_entry.id   AF-Q4T9X9-F1
#
_cell.length_a   1.000
_cell.length_b   1.000
_cell.length_c   1.000
_cell.angle_alpha   90.00
_cell.angle_beta   90.00
_cell.angle_gamma   90.00
#
_symmetry.space_group_name_H-M   'P 1'
#
loop_
_entity.id
_entity.type
_entity.pdbx_description
1 polymer ?
#
loop_
_entity_poly.entity_id
_entity_poly.type
_entity_poly.pdbx_seq_one_letter_code
_entity_poly.pdbx_strand_id
1 'polypeptide(L)'
;MERRLRFLRASAGKALTFLLLQPPSPKLPAHNTIRRTAIDLIGRGFTVWEPYMDVSAVLMGLLELCADAEKQLANITMGLPLNPPADSARSARHALSLIATARPPAFITTIAREVHRYNAAQANSQSQQNVHTTTLARAKTEILRVIDILIEKMPGDVVDLLVEVMDIIMYCIEGSLVKKKGLQECFPAICKFYMVGYCDRSHRIAVGARQGSVALYDVRTGKCQNIHGHKGPITAVAFAPDGRYLATYSNADSHISFWQPLQMLQMFSSSSPDEHQPAGQHRDAELGPPSSAASRPTRSRRCKPASPGSQNHLKLARLIWTSNRNVILMAHDGKEHRFMV
;
A
#
# COMPACT_ATOMS: atom_id res chain seq x y z
N MET A 1 -30.03 27.74 -7.62
CA MET A 1 -30.36 26.40 -7.07
C MET A 1 -29.12 25.64 -6.59
N GLU A 2 -28.07 25.52 -7.42
CA GLU A 2 -26.87 24.73 -7.12
C GLU A 2 -26.06 25.19 -5.89
N ARG A 3 -25.94 26.51 -5.64
CA ARG A 3 -25.30 27.04 -4.42
C ARG A 3 -26.01 26.59 -3.14
N ARG A 4 -27.35 26.57 -3.15
CA ARG A 4 -28.17 26.11 -2.01
C ARG A 4 -27.98 24.61 -1.77
N LEU A 5 -27.91 23.82 -2.83
CA LEU A 5 -27.66 22.38 -2.74
C LEU A 5 -26.25 22.08 -2.19
N ARG A 6 -25.22 22.80 -2.64
CA ARG A 6 -23.85 22.69 -2.10
C ARG A 6 -23.80 23.05 -0.62
N PHE A 7 -24.45 24.14 -0.20
CA PHE A 7 -24.55 24.52 1.20
C PHE A 7 -25.22 23.42 2.05
N LEU A 8 -26.34 22.87 1.60
CA LEU A 8 -27.04 21.79 2.30
C LEU A 8 -26.17 20.54 2.44
N ARG A 9 -25.46 20.13 1.36
CA ARG A 9 -24.52 18.99 1.41
C ARG A 9 -23.37 19.23 2.37
N ALA A 10 -22.80 20.43 2.37
CA ALA A 10 -21.70 20.78 3.28
C ALA A 10 -22.16 20.75 4.74
N SER A 11 -23.32 21.33 5.06
CA SER A 11 -23.89 21.32 6.41
C SER A 11 -24.24 19.90 6.87
N ALA A 12 -24.86 19.10 6.01
CA ALA A 12 -25.16 17.70 6.31
C ALA A 12 -23.88 16.88 6.54
N GLY A 13 -22.87 17.04 5.69
CA GLY A 13 -21.60 16.32 5.83
C GLY A 13 -20.90 16.65 7.14
N LYS A 14 -20.82 17.94 7.51
CA LYS A 14 -20.25 18.37 8.79
C LYS A 14 -21.03 17.81 9.98
N ALA A 15 -22.36 17.80 9.93
CA ALA A 15 -23.19 17.25 11.01
C ALA A 15 -22.98 15.74 11.17
N LEU A 16 -22.89 14.99 10.06
CA LEU A 16 -22.62 13.55 10.09
C LEU A 16 -21.23 13.25 10.67
N THR A 17 -20.20 13.96 10.22
CA THR A 17 -18.83 13.83 10.77
C THR A 17 -18.79 14.20 12.24
N PHE A 18 -19.51 15.25 12.66
CA PHE A 18 -19.63 15.61 14.08
C PHE A 18 -20.25 14.46 14.89
N LEU A 19 -21.36 13.88 14.44
CA LEU A 19 -22.00 12.75 15.13
C LEU A 19 -21.10 11.52 15.23
N LEU A 20 -20.24 11.29 14.25
CA LEU A 20 -19.27 10.19 14.29
C LEU A 20 -18.16 10.46 15.31
N LEU A 21 -17.54 11.65 15.25
CA LEU A 21 -16.29 11.95 15.96
C LEU A 21 -16.47 12.55 17.35
N GLN A 22 -17.65 13.06 17.67
CA GLN A 22 -17.86 13.74 18.95
C GLN A 22 -17.64 12.78 20.12
N PRO A 23 -16.87 13.14 21.17
CA PRO A 23 -16.71 12.29 22.34
C PRO A 23 -18.05 11.92 22.99
N PRO A 24 -18.16 10.73 23.60
CA PRO A 24 -19.36 10.34 24.32
C PRO A 24 -19.70 11.34 25.42
N SER A 25 -20.98 11.67 25.54
CA SER A 25 -21.50 12.52 26.61
C SER A 25 -22.84 11.99 27.09
N PRO A 26 -23.35 12.44 28.26
CA PRO A 26 -24.69 12.03 28.73
C PRO A 26 -25.81 12.32 27.72
N LYS A 27 -25.66 13.39 26.91
CA LYS A 27 -26.61 13.77 25.86
C LYS A 27 -26.43 13.00 24.56
N LEU A 28 -25.22 12.47 24.31
CA LEU A 28 -24.90 11.72 23.10
C LEU A 28 -23.98 10.53 23.46
N PRO A 29 -24.55 9.41 23.93
CA PRO A 29 -23.80 8.20 24.29
C PRO A 29 -22.94 7.67 23.13
N ALA A 30 -21.91 6.88 23.44
CA ALA A 30 -21.00 6.31 22.45
C ALA A 30 -21.71 5.42 21.41
N HIS A 31 -22.68 4.63 21.86
CA HIS A 31 -23.48 3.74 21.02
C HIS A 31 -24.94 4.11 21.14
N ASN A 32 -25.47 4.73 20.08
CA ASN A 32 -26.88 5.09 20.00
C ASN A 32 -27.34 5.10 18.53
N THR A 33 -28.66 5.08 18.34
CA THR A 33 -29.29 5.01 17.01
C THR A 33 -28.92 6.20 16.11
N ILE A 34 -28.71 7.39 16.67
CA ILE A 34 -28.35 8.59 15.91
C ILE A 34 -26.95 8.44 15.31
N ARG A 35 -25.95 8.04 16.12
CA ARG A 35 -24.58 7.79 15.65
C ARG A 35 -24.53 6.65 14.64
N ARG A 36 -25.24 5.56 14.92
CA ARG A 36 -25.37 4.42 13.99
C ARG A 36 -25.97 4.84 12.65
N THR A 37 -26.98 5.70 12.66
CA THR A 37 -27.60 6.23 11.44
C THR A 37 -26.66 7.18 10.71
N ALA A 38 -25.89 8.00 11.43
CA ALA A 38 -24.86 8.82 10.82
C ALA A 38 -23.79 7.97 10.11
N ILE A 39 -23.35 6.88 10.73
CA ILE A 39 -22.39 5.92 10.14
C ILE A 39 -22.93 5.32 8.84
N ASP A 40 -24.17 4.82 8.85
CA ASP A 40 -24.79 4.21 7.67
C ASP A 40 -24.96 5.23 6.53
N LEU A 41 -25.40 6.45 6.86
CA LEU A 41 -25.46 7.54 5.89
C LEU A 41 -24.09 7.79 5.30
N ILE A 42 -23.07 8.11 6.11
CA ILE A 42 -21.69 8.37 5.67
C ILE A 42 -21.21 7.29 4.70
N GLY A 43 -21.41 6.01 5.04
CA GLY A 43 -21.02 4.88 4.17
C GLY A 43 -21.69 4.93 2.80
N ARG A 44 -23.02 5.08 2.77
CA ARG A 44 -23.81 5.03 1.52
C ARG A 44 -23.66 6.27 0.64
N GLY A 45 -23.46 7.45 1.24
CA GLY A 45 -23.39 8.72 0.53
C GLY A 45 -21.99 9.35 0.53
N PHE A 46 -20.94 8.59 0.82
CA PHE A 46 -19.57 9.10 0.93
C PHE A 46 -19.18 10.01 -0.24
N THR A 47 -19.42 9.58 -1.48
CA THR A 47 -19.08 10.36 -2.70
C THR A 47 -19.80 11.71 -2.78
N VAL A 48 -20.94 11.87 -2.09
CA VAL A 48 -21.70 13.13 -2.05
C VAL A 48 -21.11 14.11 -1.05
N TRP A 49 -20.62 13.62 0.09
CA TRP A 49 -20.15 14.48 1.18
C TRP A 49 -18.63 14.59 1.30
N GLU A 50 -17.89 13.69 0.68
CA GLU A 50 -16.43 13.64 0.73
C GLU A 50 -15.74 14.99 0.50
N PRO A 51 -16.15 15.85 -0.47
CA PRO A 51 -15.53 17.17 -0.65
C PRO A 51 -15.66 18.11 0.55
N TYR A 52 -16.52 17.77 1.52
CA TYR A 52 -16.86 18.58 2.69
C TYR A 52 -16.49 17.90 4.01
N MET A 53 -15.80 16.75 3.96
CA MET A 53 -15.43 15.95 5.14
C MET A 53 -13.91 15.84 5.27
N ASP A 54 -13.43 15.70 6.51
CA ASP A 54 -12.09 15.17 6.76
C ASP A 54 -12.13 13.64 6.62
N VAL A 55 -11.72 13.15 5.46
CA VAL A 55 -11.69 11.71 5.15
C VAL A 55 -10.84 10.94 6.15
N SER A 56 -9.72 11.53 6.59
CA SER A 56 -8.82 10.89 7.56
C SER A 56 -9.53 10.69 8.89
N ALA A 57 -10.15 11.75 9.41
CA ALA A 57 -10.87 11.68 10.67
C ALA A 57 -12.05 10.70 10.59
N VAL A 58 -12.81 10.71 9.49
CA VAL A 58 -13.92 9.77 9.27
C VAL A 58 -13.44 8.32 9.25
N LEU A 59 -12.40 8.00 8.48
CA LEU A 59 -11.87 6.63 8.42
C LEU A 59 -11.32 6.19 9.78
N MET A 60 -10.60 7.04 10.50
CA MET A 60 -10.10 6.72 11.83
C MET A 60 -11.23 6.51 12.84
N GLY A 61 -12.27 7.35 12.83
CA GLY A 61 -13.44 7.17 13.70
C GLY A 61 -14.21 5.87 13.40
N LEU A 62 -14.33 5.48 12.14
CA LEU A 62 -14.93 4.19 11.77
C LEU A 62 -14.05 3.00 12.17
N LEU A 63 -12.73 3.09 11.98
CA LEU A 63 -11.78 2.06 12.39
C LEU A 63 -11.75 1.87 13.91
N GLU A 64 -11.92 2.94 14.68
CA GLU A 64 -12.02 2.87 16.15
C GLU A 64 -13.22 2.03 16.59
N LEU A 65 -14.39 2.27 15.99
CA LEU A 65 -15.59 1.47 16.25
C LEU A 65 -15.42 0.00 15.82
N CYS A 66 -14.58 -0.28 14.82
CA CYS A 66 -14.28 -1.63 14.37
C CYS A 66 -13.24 -2.35 15.25
N ALA A 67 -12.26 -1.61 15.78
CA ALA A 67 -11.20 -2.16 16.63
C ALA A 67 -11.77 -2.83 17.90
N ASP A 68 -12.85 -2.27 18.44
CA ASP A 68 -13.51 -2.81 19.62
C ASP A 68 -14.48 -3.96 19.29
N ALA A 69 -14.72 -4.24 17.99
CA ALA A 69 -15.69 -5.22 17.52
C ALA A 69 -15.27 -6.67 17.82
N GLU A 70 -14.00 -7.03 17.63
CA GLU A 70 -13.55 -8.43 17.79
C GLU A 70 -13.78 -8.97 19.20
N LYS A 71 -13.53 -8.14 20.23
CA LYS A 71 -13.81 -8.48 21.63
C LYS A 71 -15.30 -8.62 21.91
N GLN A 72 -16.14 -7.87 21.21
CA GLN A 72 -17.60 -7.83 21.42
C GLN A 72 -18.32 -8.93 20.65
N LEU A 73 -17.85 -9.28 19.44
CA LEU A 73 -18.43 -10.33 18.60
C LEU A 73 -18.08 -11.74 19.09
N ALA A 74 -16.93 -11.94 19.74
CA ALA A 74 -16.57 -13.22 20.36
C ALA A 74 -17.53 -13.65 21.49
N ASN A 75 -18.23 -12.69 22.10
CA ASN A 75 -19.16 -12.92 23.22
C ASN A 75 -20.62 -13.06 22.78
N ILE A 76 -20.91 -13.07 21.46
CA ILE A 76 -22.27 -13.25 20.96
C ILE A 76 -22.62 -14.73 21.00
N THR A 77 -23.27 -15.16 22.09
CA THR A 77 -24.02 -16.41 22.10
C THR A 77 -25.16 -16.29 21.08
N MET A 78 -25.18 -17.20 20.10
CA MET A 78 -26.20 -17.31 19.04
C MET A 78 -27.62 -17.17 19.60
N GLY A 79 -28.32 -16.07 19.29
CA GLY A 79 -29.77 -15.97 19.51
C GLY A 79 -30.33 -14.66 20.08
N LEU A 80 -29.53 -13.66 20.44
CA LEU A 80 -30.02 -12.37 20.97
C LEU A 80 -29.77 -11.20 20.01
N PRO A 81 -30.55 -10.10 20.08
CA PRO A 81 -30.24 -8.88 19.34
C PRO A 81 -28.83 -8.39 19.69
N LEU A 82 -28.11 -7.86 18.71
CA LEU A 82 -26.76 -7.34 18.90
C LEU A 82 -26.78 -6.27 20.01
N ASN A 83 -25.80 -6.34 20.91
CA ASN A 83 -25.61 -5.24 21.85
C ASN A 83 -25.26 -3.94 21.06
N PRO A 84 -25.59 -2.75 21.59
CA PRO A 84 -25.37 -1.49 20.88
C PRO A 84 -23.94 -1.26 20.36
N PRO A 85 -22.87 -1.68 21.08
CA PRO A 85 -21.51 -1.66 20.56
C PRO A 85 -21.30 -2.55 19.32
N ALA A 86 -21.78 -3.79 19.34
CA ALA A 86 -21.64 -4.72 18.21
C ALA A 86 -22.44 -4.27 16.98
N ASP A 87 -23.60 -3.63 17.17
CA ASP A 87 -24.37 -3.03 16.06
C ASP A 87 -23.64 -1.82 15.45
N SER A 88 -23.07 -0.95 16.29
CA SER A 88 -22.27 0.20 15.84
C SER A 88 -21.03 -0.27 15.05
N ALA A 89 -20.33 -1.28 15.57
CA ALA A 89 -19.20 -1.90 14.90
C ALA A 89 -19.59 -2.51 13.55
N ARG A 90 -20.67 -3.29 13.49
CA ARG A 90 -21.17 -3.87 12.22
C ARG A 90 -21.47 -2.78 11.19
N SER A 91 -22.15 -1.72 11.61
CA SER A 91 -22.46 -0.56 10.75
C SER A 91 -21.18 0.12 10.26
N ALA A 92 -20.18 0.30 11.13
CA ALA A 92 -18.89 0.89 10.77
C ALA A 92 -18.10 0.03 9.77
N ARG A 93 -18.05 -1.30 9.94
CA ARG A 93 -17.42 -2.23 8.99
C ARG A 93 -18.08 -2.18 7.62
N HIS A 94 -19.41 -2.09 7.60
CA HIS A 94 -20.17 -1.94 6.37
C HIS A 94 -19.87 -0.59 5.70
N ALA A 95 -19.89 0.51 6.45
CA ALA A 95 -19.56 1.84 5.94
C ALA A 95 -18.13 1.92 5.39
N LEU A 96 -17.13 1.36 6.08
CA LEU A 96 -15.75 1.27 5.58
C LEU A 96 -15.68 0.56 4.23
N SER A 97 -16.40 -0.56 4.09
CA SER A 97 -16.43 -1.31 2.83
C SER A 97 -17.04 -0.48 1.71
N LEU A 98 -18.15 0.23 1.98
CA LEU A 98 -18.80 1.12 0.99
C LEU A 98 -17.88 2.27 0.57
N ILE A 99 -17.28 2.96 1.54
CA ILE A 99 -16.34 4.08 1.30
C ILE A 99 -15.17 3.61 0.45
N ALA A 100 -14.53 2.51 0.87
CA ALA A 100 -13.37 1.96 0.17
C ALA A 100 -13.71 1.58 -1.27
N THR A 101 -14.82 0.88 -1.51
CA THR A 101 -15.21 0.49 -2.88
C THR A 101 -15.71 1.67 -3.72
N ALA A 102 -16.23 2.73 -3.11
CA ALA A 102 -16.71 3.90 -3.83
C ALA A 102 -15.55 4.78 -4.33
N ARG A 103 -14.48 4.92 -3.52
CA ARG A 103 -13.29 5.72 -3.82
C ARG A 103 -12.03 5.01 -3.33
N PRO A 104 -11.57 3.93 -3.99
CA PRO A 104 -10.41 3.15 -3.54
C PRO A 104 -9.15 4.00 -3.34
N PRO A 105 -8.81 4.96 -4.24
CA PRO A 105 -7.65 5.82 -4.04
C PRO A 105 -7.72 6.67 -2.78
N ALA A 106 -8.91 7.18 -2.42
CA ALA A 106 -9.08 7.98 -1.20
C ALA A 106 -8.82 7.13 0.05
N PHE A 107 -9.36 5.91 0.10
CA PHE A 107 -9.12 5.00 1.21
C PHE A 107 -7.64 4.61 1.33
N ILE A 108 -7.04 4.09 0.24
CA ILE A 108 -5.65 3.58 0.25
C ILE A 108 -4.67 4.70 0.63
N THR A 109 -4.73 5.85 -0.04
CA THR A 109 -3.77 6.94 0.21
C THR A 109 -3.92 7.56 1.60
N THR A 110 -5.15 7.60 2.15
CA THR A 110 -5.38 8.07 3.52
C THR A 110 -4.82 7.09 4.55
N ILE A 111 -5.09 5.79 4.43
CA ILE A 111 -4.53 4.80 5.39
C ILE A 111 -3.02 4.72 5.27
N ALA A 112 -2.45 4.73 4.06
CA ALA A 112 -1.00 4.76 3.87
C ALA A 112 -0.36 6.00 4.52
N ARG A 113 -0.99 7.17 4.39
CA ARG A 113 -0.54 8.39 5.07
C ARG A 113 -0.54 8.25 6.59
N GLU A 114 -1.57 7.64 7.17
CA GLU A 114 -1.63 7.37 8.61
C GLU A 114 -0.54 6.38 9.05
N VAL A 115 -0.26 5.34 8.25
CA VAL A 115 0.85 4.41 8.47
C VAL A 115 2.20 5.13 8.46
N HIS A 116 2.44 6.01 7.48
CA HIS A 116 3.68 6.79 7.42
C HIS A 116 3.82 7.76 8.60
N ARG A 117 2.73 8.45 8.98
CA ARG A 117 2.72 9.32 10.18
C ARG A 117 3.05 8.53 11.43
N TYR A 118 2.46 7.35 11.60
CA TYR A 118 2.74 6.47 12.72
C TYR A 118 4.21 6.04 12.76
N ASN A 119 4.76 5.56 11.64
CA ASN A 119 6.15 5.13 11.56
C ASN A 119 7.13 6.28 11.81
N ALA A 120 6.82 7.50 11.33
CA ALA A 120 7.63 8.68 11.59
C ALA A 120 7.60 9.09 13.07
N ALA A 121 6.44 9.00 13.73
CA ALA A 121 6.32 9.26 15.16
C ALA A 121 7.11 8.25 16.01
N GLN A 122 7.17 6.98 15.61
CA GLN A 122 7.95 5.94 16.28
C GLN A 122 9.47 6.15 16.13
N ALA A 123 9.93 6.70 15.01
CA ALA A 123 11.35 6.99 14.81
C ALA A 123 11.86 8.16 15.69
N ASN A 124 10.96 9.06 16.09
CA ASN A 124 11.27 10.19 16.97
C ASN A 124 11.02 9.79 18.44
N SER A 125 11.97 9.06 19.03
CA SER A 125 11.93 8.41 20.36
C SER A 125 11.59 9.26 21.60
N GLN A 126 11.13 10.51 21.46
CA GLN A 126 10.68 11.37 22.57
C GLN A 126 9.18 11.27 22.87
N SER A 127 8.36 10.69 21.99
CA SER A 127 6.94 10.44 22.25
C SER A 127 6.68 8.96 22.51
N GLN A 128 6.89 8.51 23.75
CA GLN A 128 6.41 7.22 24.26
C GLN A 128 4.86 7.24 24.36
N GLN A 129 4.15 7.40 23.24
CA GLN A 129 2.75 7.01 23.20
C GLN A 129 2.69 5.48 23.14
N ASN A 130 1.90 4.87 24.02
CA ASN A 130 1.71 3.42 24.07
C ASN A 130 1.38 2.88 22.67
N VAL A 131 2.32 2.15 22.07
CA VAL A 131 2.30 1.62 20.70
C VAL A 131 1.00 0.88 20.37
N HIS A 132 0.39 0.25 21.38
CA HIS A 132 -0.83 -0.57 21.28
C HIS A 132 -2.15 0.19 21.48
N THR A 133 -2.15 1.48 21.83
CA THR A 133 -3.39 2.23 22.10
C THR A 133 -3.92 2.98 20.89
N THR A 134 -3.08 3.22 19.87
CA THR A 134 -3.53 3.94 18.67
C THR A 134 -4.61 3.15 17.92
N THR A 135 -5.62 3.86 17.42
CA THR A 135 -6.70 3.26 16.63
C THR A 135 -6.16 2.47 15.43
N LEU A 136 -5.13 2.98 14.76
CA LEU A 136 -4.52 2.33 13.61
C LEU A 136 -3.92 0.95 13.98
N ALA A 137 -3.23 0.86 15.12
CA ALA A 137 -2.65 -0.39 15.60
C ALA A 137 -3.72 -1.40 16.04
N ARG A 138 -4.83 -0.93 16.65
CA ARG A 138 -5.94 -1.79 17.07
C ARG A 138 -6.79 -2.30 15.91
N ALA A 139 -6.83 -1.59 14.78
CA ALA A 139 -7.69 -1.90 13.64
C ALA A 139 -7.01 -2.67 12.50
N LYS A 140 -5.81 -3.23 12.71
CA LYS A 140 -5.01 -3.92 11.66
C LYS A 140 -5.78 -5.02 10.92
N THR A 141 -6.56 -5.84 11.63
CA THR A 141 -7.36 -6.92 11.04
C THR A 141 -8.44 -6.39 10.10
N GLU A 142 -9.11 -5.32 10.51
CA GLU A 142 -10.14 -4.67 9.70
C GLU A 142 -9.56 -3.95 8.49
N ILE A 143 -8.39 -3.32 8.63
CA ILE A 143 -7.67 -2.70 7.50
C ILE A 143 -7.31 -3.77 6.47
N LEU A 144 -6.74 -4.91 6.88
CA LEU A 144 -6.42 -6.02 5.99
C LEU A 144 -7.65 -6.57 5.28
N ARG A 145 -8.79 -6.69 5.97
CA ARG A 145 -10.06 -7.10 5.35
C ARG A 145 -10.50 -6.13 4.26
N VAL A 146 -10.40 -4.81 4.48
CA VAL A 146 -10.78 -3.81 3.47
C VAL A 146 -9.83 -3.86 2.28
N ILE A 147 -8.52 -3.99 2.52
CA ILE A 147 -7.52 -4.13 1.44
C ILE A 147 -7.80 -5.39 0.60
N ASP A 148 -8.14 -6.51 1.23
CA ASP A 148 -8.51 -7.75 0.54
C ASP A 148 -9.74 -7.53 -0.37
N ILE A 149 -10.79 -6.87 0.14
CA ILE A 149 -11.96 -6.49 -0.66
C ILE A 149 -11.59 -5.60 -1.86
N LEU A 150 -10.68 -4.65 -1.66
CA LEU A 150 -10.24 -3.77 -2.74
C LEU A 150 -9.48 -4.54 -3.82
N ILE A 151 -8.62 -5.50 -3.44
CA ILE A 151 -7.90 -6.34 -4.40
C ILE A 151 -8.88 -7.19 -5.21
N GLU A 152 -9.89 -7.78 -4.58
CA GLU A 152 -10.87 -8.62 -5.28
C GLU A 152 -11.82 -7.82 -6.16
N LYS A 153 -12.32 -6.67 -5.69
CA LYS A 153 -13.38 -5.92 -6.38
C LYS A 153 -12.86 -4.83 -7.30
N MET A 154 -11.75 -4.19 -6.94
CA MET A 154 -11.20 -3.00 -7.61
C MET A 154 -9.70 -3.18 -7.95
N PRO A 155 -9.29 -4.28 -8.63
CA PRO A 155 -7.87 -4.54 -8.89
C PRO A 155 -7.19 -3.46 -9.74
N GLY A 156 -7.93 -2.76 -10.61
CA GLY A 156 -7.40 -1.66 -11.43
C GLY A 156 -6.93 -0.47 -10.59
N ASP A 157 -7.77 0.01 -9.67
CA ASP A 157 -7.39 1.09 -8.75
C ASP A 157 -6.27 0.67 -7.79
N VAL A 158 -6.24 -0.60 -7.37
CA VAL A 158 -5.18 -1.13 -6.50
C VAL A 158 -3.83 -1.18 -7.21
N VAL A 159 -3.78 -1.55 -8.49
CA VAL A 159 -2.54 -1.60 -9.28
C VAL A 159 -1.85 -0.24 -9.33
N ASP A 160 -2.63 0.83 -9.44
CA ASP A 160 -2.11 2.19 -9.49
C ASP A 160 -1.49 2.66 -8.16
N LEU A 161 -1.82 1.99 -7.05
CA LEU A 161 -1.39 2.33 -5.68
C LEU A 161 -0.77 1.11 -4.96
N LEU A 162 -0.15 0.21 -5.72
CA LEU A 162 0.27 -1.08 -5.19
C LEU A 162 1.38 -0.98 -4.13
N VAL A 163 2.20 0.06 -4.23
CA VAL A 163 3.26 0.35 -3.24
C VAL A 163 2.63 0.77 -1.91
N GLU A 164 1.67 1.70 -1.95
CA GLU A 164 0.91 2.13 -0.77
C GLU A 164 0.14 0.96 -0.15
N VAL A 165 -0.46 0.10 -0.97
CA VAL A 165 -1.12 -1.13 -0.50
C VAL A 165 -0.12 -2.06 0.19
N MET A 166 1.08 -2.24 -0.36
CA MET A 166 2.12 -3.04 0.30
C MET A 166 2.60 -2.41 1.60
N ASP A 167 2.76 -1.09 1.67
CA ASP A 167 3.12 -0.38 2.90
C ASP A 167 2.09 -0.63 4.02
N ILE A 168 0.79 -0.60 3.66
CA ILE A 168 -0.30 -0.92 4.59
C ILE A 168 -0.24 -2.38 5.04
N ILE A 169 -0.02 -3.32 4.12
CA ILE A 169 0.07 -4.76 4.43
C ILE A 169 1.27 -5.02 5.37
N MET A 170 2.44 -4.45 5.06
CA MET A 170 3.66 -4.60 5.86
C MET A 170 3.55 -3.94 7.24
N TYR A 171 2.70 -2.91 7.39
CA TYR A 171 2.36 -2.36 8.70
C TYR A 171 1.42 -3.28 9.50
N CYS A 172 0.42 -3.86 8.83
CA CYS A 172 -0.61 -4.67 9.49
C CYS A 172 -0.13 -6.08 9.85
N ILE A 173 0.80 -6.66 9.07
CA ILE A 173 1.33 -8.01 9.28
C ILE A 173 2.72 -7.92 9.90
N GLU A 174 2.99 -8.73 10.91
CA GLU A 174 4.33 -8.82 11.49
C GLU A 174 5.34 -9.42 10.50
N GLY A 175 6.48 -8.76 10.31
CA GLY A 175 7.54 -9.25 9.42
C GLY A 175 8.07 -10.63 9.82
N SER A 176 8.06 -10.97 11.11
CA SER A 176 8.40 -12.31 11.62
C SER A 176 7.46 -13.40 11.07
N LEU A 177 6.17 -13.10 10.94
CA LEU A 177 5.17 -14.01 10.40
C LEU A 177 5.37 -14.21 8.90
N VAL A 178 5.60 -13.12 8.16
CA VAL A 178 5.92 -13.16 6.71
C VAL A 178 7.21 -13.94 6.47
N LYS A 179 8.23 -13.77 7.32
CA LYS A 179 9.48 -14.54 7.25
C LYS A 179 9.24 -16.05 7.43
N LYS A 180 8.35 -16.44 8.35
CA LYS A 180 8.11 -17.84 8.71
C LYS A 180 7.20 -18.57 7.71
N LYS A 181 6.14 -17.90 7.24
CA LYS A 181 5.08 -18.50 6.42
C LYS A 181 5.13 -18.08 4.95
N GLY A 182 5.89 -17.02 4.64
CA GLY A 182 5.90 -16.40 3.33
C GLY A 182 4.70 -15.47 3.10
N LEU A 183 4.86 -14.55 2.14
CA LEU A 183 3.82 -13.58 1.79
C LEU A 183 2.55 -14.26 1.24
N GLN A 184 2.71 -15.35 0.49
CA GLN A 184 1.59 -16.09 -0.11
C GLN A 184 0.62 -16.65 0.94
N GLU A 185 1.13 -17.15 2.07
CA GLU A 185 0.27 -17.67 3.15
C GLU A 185 -0.28 -16.53 4.02
N CYS A 186 0.51 -15.49 4.25
CA CYS A 186 0.09 -14.36 5.10
C CYS A 186 -0.96 -13.48 4.44
N PHE A 187 -0.87 -13.25 3.13
CA PHE A 187 -1.78 -12.39 2.39
C PHE A 187 -1.84 -12.77 0.90
N PRO A 188 -2.55 -13.86 0.53
CA PRO A 188 -2.53 -14.42 -0.82
C PRO A 188 -3.04 -13.48 -1.92
N ALA A 189 -3.94 -12.56 -1.60
CA ALA A 189 -4.57 -11.68 -2.58
C ALA A 189 -3.58 -10.77 -3.31
N ILE A 190 -2.58 -10.22 -2.60
CA ILE A 190 -1.58 -9.30 -3.20
C ILE A 190 -0.64 -10.03 -4.18
N CYS A 191 -0.48 -11.34 -4.02
CA CYS A 191 0.38 -12.14 -4.90
C CYS A 191 -0.26 -12.44 -6.26
N LYS A 192 -1.53 -12.06 -6.48
CA LYS A 192 -2.18 -12.14 -7.80
C LYS A 192 -1.57 -11.16 -8.81
N PHE A 193 -0.90 -10.12 -8.33
CA PHE A 193 -0.26 -9.12 -9.17
C PHE A 193 1.17 -9.55 -9.54
N TYR A 194 1.46 -9.68 -10.84
CA TYR A 194 2.83 -10.00 -11.31
C TYR A 194 3.86 -8.90 -11.00
N MET A 195 3.40 -7.71 -10.58
CA MET A 195 4.25 -6.61 -10.15
C MET A 195 4.72 -6.80 -8.70
N VAL A 196 4.25 -7.84 -8.00
CA VAL A 196 4.67 -8.20 -6.64
C VAL A 196 5.45 -9.51 -6.70
N GLY A 197 6.64 -9.52 -6.10
CA GLY A 197 7.46 -10.72 -5.96
C GLY A 197 7.98 -10.85 -4.55
N TYR A 198 7.94 -12.06 -3.98
CA TYR A 198 8.55 -12.39 -2.69
C TYR A 198 9.66 -13.43 -2.89
N CYS A 199 10.81 -13.21 -2.27
CA CYS A 199 11.92 -14.16 -2.26
C CYS A 199 12.06 -14.74 -0.85
N ASP A 200 11.74 -16.02 -0.71
CA ASP A 200 11.81 -16.72 0.58
C ASP A 200 13.24 -16.75 1.15
N ARG A 201 14.24 -17.01 0.31
CA ARG A 201 15.64 -17.08 0.73
C ARG A 201 16.21 -15.75 1.24
N SER A 202 15.84 -14.64 0.61
CA SER A 202 16.35 -13.31 0.99
C SER A 202 15.41 -12.55 1.92
N HIS A 203 14.19 -13.06 2.13
CA HIS A 203 13.09 -12.37 2.82
C HIS A 203 12.88 -10.96 2.31
N ARG A 204 12.84 -10.82 0.98
CA ARG A 204 12.62 -9.54 0.30
C ARG A 204 11.32 -9.58 -0.49
N ILE A 205 10.64 -8.44 -0.51
CA ILE A 205 9.50 -8.20 -1.38
C ILE A 205 9.90 -7.12 -2.37
N ALA A 206 9.55 -7.30 -3.64
CA ALA A 206 9.66 -6.29 -4.68
C ALA A 206 8.26 -5.94 -5.16
N VAL A 207 7.97 -4.65 -5.28
CA VAL A 207 6.71 -4.12 -5.81
C VAL A 207 7.02 -3.13 -6.91
N GLY A 208 6.52 -3.39 -8.11
CA GLY A 208 6.61 -2.48 -9.24
C GLY A 208 5.54 -1.40 -9.19
N ALA A 209 5.94 -0.14 -9.38
CA ALA A 209 5.06 1.01 -9.40
C ALA A 209 4.71 1.47 -10.82
N ARG A 210 3.64 2.25 -10.94
CA ARG A 210 3.16 2.84 -12.20
C ARG A 210 4.17 3.79 -12.84
N GLN A 211 4.98 4.47 -12.02
CA GLN A 211 6.01 5.42 -12.44
C GLN A 211 7.36 4.77 -12.78
N GLY A 212 7.43 3.45 -12.89
CA GLY A 212 8.66 2.74 -13.29
C GLY A 212 9.70 2.56 -12.18
N SER A 213 9.33 2.89 -10.94
CA SER A 213 10.12 2.61 -9.74
C SER A 213 9.75 1.25 -9.13
N VAL A 214 10.72 0.56 -8.55
CA VAL A 214 10.52 -0.66 -7.77
C VAL A 214 10.71 -0.33 -6.30
N ALA A 215 9.71 -0.58 -5.47
CA ALA A 215 9.83 -0.59 -4.03
C ALA A 215 10.36 -1.95 -3.56
N LEU A 216 11.44 -1.93 -2.79
CA LEU A 216 12.11 -3.11 -2.26
C LEU A 216 12.04 -3.09 -0.74
N TYR A 217 11.35 -4.09 -0.20
CA TYR A 217 11.16 -4.28 1.22
C TYR A 217 12.08 -5.37 1.73
N ASP A 218 12.81 -5.08 2.80
CA ASP A 218 13.49 -6.10 3.60
C ASP A 218 12.58 -6.46 4.79
N VAL A 219 11.98 -7.66 4.73
CA VAL A 219 11.02 -8.14 5.73
C VAL A 219 11.65 -8.29 7.11
N ARG A 220 12.98 -8.48 7.19
CA ARG A 220 13.69 -8.64 8.47
C ARG A 220 13.87 -7.32 9.19
N THR A 221 14.14 -6.25 8.44
CA THR A 221 14.43 -4.93 9.02
C THR A 221 13.25 -3.97 8.94
N GLY A 222 12.21 -4.30 8.17
CA GLY A 222 11.08 -3.40 7.90
C GLY A 222 11.44 -2.21 7.00
N LYS A 223 12.67 -2.14 6.47
CA LYS A 223 13.13 -1.05 5.62
C LYS A 223 12.60 -1.21 4.19
N CYS A 224 12.23 -0.08 3.59
CA CYS A 224 11.83 0.03 2.19
C CYS A 224 12.81 0.94 1.44
N GLN A 225 13.18 0.56 0.22
CA GLN A 225 13.98 1.38 -0.70
C GLN A 225 13.30 1.46 -2.06
N ASN A 226 13.32 2.64 -2.67
CA ASN A 226 12.82 2.83 -4.03
C ASN A 226 14.00 2.91 -5.01
N ILE A 227 13.97 2.08 -6.05
CA ILE A 227 14.93 2.13 -7.15
C ILE A 227 14.21 2.44 -8.46
N HIS A 228 14.75 3.37 -9.25
CA HIS A 228 14.13 3.74 -10.52
C HIS A 228 14.75 2.92 -11.66
N GLY A 229 13.93 2.13 -12.33
CA GLY A 229 14.42 1.12 -13.28
C GLY A 229 13.91 1.25 -14.71
N HIS A 230 12.78 1.91 -14.87
CA HIS A 230 11.96 1.92 -16.08
C HIS A 230 11.33 3.31 -16.23
N LYS A 231 11.07 3.74 -17.46
CA LYS A 231 10.40 5.03 -17.74
C LYS A 231 8.88 4.90 -17.69
N GLY A 232 8.37 3.70 -17.92
CA GLY A 232 6.95 3.35 -17.87
C GLY A 232 6.60 2.37 -16.75
N PRO A 233 5.31 2.02 -16.62
CA PRO A 233 4.82 1.12 -15.57
C PRO A 233 5.53 -0.22 -15.56
N ILE A 234 5.96 -0.64 -14.38
CA ILE A 234 6.46 -2.00 -14.18
C ILE A 234 5.27 -2.95 -14.22
N THR A 235 5.36 -3.92 -15.11
CA THR A 235 4.27 -4.90 -15.36
C THR A 235 4.57 -6.27 -14.80
N ALA A 236 5.86 -6.58 -14.55
CA ALA A 236 6.26 -7.82 -13.91
C ALA A 236 7.55 -7.66 -13.11
N VAL A 237 7.63 -8.36 -11.99
CA VAL A 237 8.86 -8.54 -11.20
C VAL A 237 9.01 -10.01 -10.82
N ALA A 238 10.25 -10.50 -10.72
CA ALA A 238 10.51 -11.83 -10.18
C ALA A 238 11.93 -11.94 -9.64
N PHE A 239 12.07 -12.51 -8.44
CA PHE A 239 13.37 -12.87 -7.88
C PHE A 239 13.87 -14.20 -8.45
N ALA A 240 15.18 -14.29 -8.66
CA ALA A 240 15.83 -15.57 -8.91
C ALA A 240 15.71 -16.48 -7.67
N PRO A 241 15.69 -17.82 -7.85
CA PRO A 241 15.52 -18.76 -6.74
C PRO A 241 16.60 -18.67 -5.65
N ASP A 242 17.83 -18.30 -6.04
CA ASP A 242 18.93 -18.04 -5.11
C ASP A 242 18.89 -16.65 -4.45
N GLY A 243 17.93 -15.80 -4.82
CA GLY A 243 17.76 -14.44 -4.29
C GLY A 243 18.85 -13.45 -4.73
N ARG A 244 19.77 -13.84 -5.64
CA ARG A 244 20.88 -12.97 -6.08
C ARG A 244 20.52 -12.02 -7.21
N TYR A 245 19.39 -12.24 -7.86
CA TYR A 245 18.91 -11.36 -8.92
C TYR A 245 17.44 -11.04 -8.74
N LEU A 246 17.09 -9.82 -9.11
CA LEU A 246 15.72 -9.40 -9.38
C LEU A 246 15.61 -9.06 -10.86
N ALA A 247 14.62 -9.62 -11.53
CA ALA A 247 14.21 -9.21 -12.87
C ALA A 247 12.97 -8.31 -12.76
N THR A 248 12.94 -7.23 -13.55
CA THR A 248 11.83 -6.28 -13.63
C THR A 248 11.55 -5.98 -15.09
N TYR A 249 10.28 -5.89 -15.47
CA TYR A 249 9.88 -5.70 -16.87
C TYR A 249 8.82 -4.60 -17.01
N SER A 250 9.06 -3.69 -17.94
CA SER A 250 8.12 -2.66 -18.37
C SER A 250 7.67 -2.97 -19.80
N ASN A 251 6.37 -3.21 -19.97
CA ASN A 251 5.80 -3.46 -21.29
C ASN A 251 5.82 -2.19 -22.15
N ALA A 252 5.56 -1.03 -21.54
CA ALA A 252 5.58 0.26 -22.22
C ALA A 252 6.98 0.60 -22.74
N ASP A 253 8.02 0.32 -21.95
CA ASP A 253 9.41 0.54 -22.38
C ASP A 253 9.92 -0.58 -23.29
N SER A 254 9.26 -1.73 -23.29
CA SER A 254 9.74 -2.96 -23.93
C SER A 254 11.15 -3.34 -23.46
N HIS A 255 11.42 -3.21 -22.16
CA HIS A 255 12.73 -3.52 -21.56
C HIS A 255 12.59 -4.41 -20.33
N ILE A 256 13.53 -5.35 -20.20
CA ILE A 256 13.78 -6.11 -18.98
C ILE A 256 15.07 -5.61 -18.34
N SER A 257 15.01 -5.34 -17.04
CA SER A 257 16.14 -4.86 -16.23
C SER A 257 16.43 -5.85 -15.11
N PHE A 258 17.72 -6.12 -14.90
CA PHE A 258 18.25 -7.05 -13.90
C PHE A 258 19.06 -6.32 -12.84
N TRP A 259 18.90 -6.76 -11.60
CA TRP A 259 19.47 -6.09 -10.44
C TRP A 259 20.14 -7.09 -9.50
N GLN A 260 21.34 -6.77 -9.00
CA GLN A 260 22.00 -7.53 -7.94
C GLN A 260 21.83 -6.86 -6.56
N PRO A 261 21.57 -7.63 -5.49
CA PRO A 261 21.43 -7.14 -4.12
C PRO A 261 22.62 -6.37 -3.55
N LEU A 262 23.87 -6.64 -4.00
CA LEU A 262 25.06 -5.93 -3.49
C LEU A 262 25.07 -4.45 -3.90
N GLN A 263 24.57 -4.12 -5.09
CA GLN A 263 24.31 -2.73 -5.51
C GLN A 263 23.12 -2.11 -4.77
N MET A 264 22.17 -2.91 -4.27
CA MET A 264 21.10 -2.43 -3.39
C MET A 264 21.58 -2.22 -1.93
N LEU A 265 22.59 -2.98 -1.47
CA LEU A 265 23.07 -2.98 -0.08
C LEU A 265 24.24 -2.00 0.17
N GLN A 266 25.09 -1.68 -0.82
CA GLN A 266 26.18 -0.70 -0.65
C GLN A 266 25.70 0.72 -0.26
N MET A 267 24.38 0.94 -0.28
CA MET A 267 23.73 2.18 0.15
C MET A 267 23.53 2.29 1.67
N PHE A 268 23.79 1.24 2.45
CA PHE A 268 23.72 1.33 3.92
C PHE A 268 24.94 2.00 4.56
N SER A 269 26.02 2.23 3.80
CA SER A 269 27.34 2.60 4.37
C SER A 269 27.85 4.00 4.00
N SER A 270 27.16 4.77 3.14
CA SER A 270 27.66 6.08 2.69
C SER A 270 27.13 7.29 3.48
N SER A 271 26.69 7.10 4.72
CA SER A 271 26.36 8.21 5.62
C SER A 271 27.39 8.32 6.75
N SER A 272 28.58 8.83 6.42
CA SER A 272 29.48 9.46 7.38
C SER A 272 30.00 10.76 6.76
N PRO A 273 29.76 11.94 7.38
CA PRO A 273 30.42 13.16 6.99
C PRO A 273 31.71 13.29 7.80
N ASP A 274 32.86 13.32 7.13
CA ASP A 274 34.15 13.83 7.62
C ASP A 274 35.11 13.80 6.42
N GLU A 275 36.07 14.67 6.18
CA GLU A 275 36.41 16.03 6.62
C GLU A 275 37.65 16.39 5.75
N HIS A 276 37.75 17.63 5.24
CA HIS A 276 38.95 18.32 4.72
C HIS A 276 39.77 17.73 3.53
N GLN A 277 39.81 18.46 2.39
CA GLN A 277 41.01 19.18 1.88
C GLN A 277 40.77 19.93 0.54
N PRO A 278 41.65 20.88 0.12
CA PRO A 278 41.26 22.24 -0.26
C PRO A 278 41.32 22.53 -1.78
N ALA A 279 40.91 23.76 -2.09
CA ALA A 279 40.73 24.35 -3.42
C ALA A 279 41.98 24.32 -4.33
N GLY A 280 41.75 24.02 -5.61
CA GLY A 280 42.73 24.14 -6.69
C GLY A 280 42.11 24.02 -8.09
N GLN A 281 41.78 25.17 -8.67
CA GLN A 281 41.84 25.56 -10.10
C GLN A 281 41.11 24.76 -11.20
N HIS A 282 40.08 25.43 -11.75
CA HIS A 282 39.67 25.59 -13.17
C HIS A 282 39.78 24.42 -14.16
N ARG A 283 38.62 24.00 -14.71
CA ARG A 283 38.32 24.08 -16.15
C ARG A 283 36.83 23.84 -16.44
N ASP A 284 36.32 24.61 -17.41
CA ASP A 284 34.94 24.75 -17.86
C ASP A 284 34.36 23.48 -18.52
N ALA A 285 33.11 23.13 -18.19
CA ALA A 285 32.12 22.50 -19.10
C ALA A 285 30.76 22.27 -18.40
N GLU A 286 29.69 22.75 -19.05
CA GLU A 286 28.26 22.37 -18.93
C GLU A 286 27.61 22.17 -17.54
N LEU A 287 26.86 23.18 -17.10
CA LEU A 287 25.88 23.07 -16.01
C LEU A 287 24.51 22.61 -16.56
N GLY A 288 24.38 21.30 -16.76
CA GLY A 288 23.09 20.62 -16.57
C GLY A 288 22.87 20.35 -15.07
N PRO A 289 21.61 20.23 -14.58
CA PRO A 289 21.36 20.03 -13.15
C PRO A 289 21.99 18.70 -12.69
N PRO A 290 22.50 18.61 -11.45
CA PRO A 290 23.18 17.42 -10.97
C PRO A 290 22.17 16.28 -10.90
N SER A 291 22.33 15.25 -11.74
CA SER A 291 21.53 14.04 -11.62
C SER A 291 21.89 13.38 -10.28
N SER A 292 20.97 13.44 -9.32
CA SER A 292 20.98 12.59 -8.13
C SER A 292 21.36 11.17 -8.54
N ALA A 293 22.34 10.57 -7.87
CA ALA A 293 22.90 9.24 -8.15
C ALA A 293 21.79 8.18 -8.34
N ALA A 294 21.31 8.05 -9.58
CA ALA A 294 20.22 7.16 -9.92
C ALA A 294 20.80 5.75 -10.07
N SER A 295 20.27 4.83 -9.26
CA SER A 295 20.60 3.41 -9.33
C SER A 295 20.34 2.87 -10.73
N ARG A 296 21.39 2.41 -11.42
CA ARG A 296 21.27 1.80 -12.74
C ARG A 296 21.18 0.28 -12.62
N PRO A 297 20.39 -0.40 -13.46
CA PRO A 297 20.35 -1.84 -13.48
C PRO A 297 21.71 -2.41 -13.87
N THR A 298 22.07 -3.56 -13.29
CA THR A 298 23.31 -4.29 -13.63
C THR A 298 23.30 -4.69 -15.11
N ARG A 299 22.12 -4.98 -15.66
CA ARG A 299 21.92 -5.27 -17.08
C ARG A 299 20.51 -4.90 -17.52
N SER A 300 20.38 -4.27 -18.69
CA SER A 300 19.08 -4.04 -19.33
C SER A 300 19.08 -4.60 -20.75
N ARG A 301 17.96 -5.20 -21.17
CA ARG A 301 17.81 -5.78 -22.52
C ARG A 301 16.47 -5.35 -23.11
N ARG A 302 16.48 -4.97 -24.39
CA ARG A 302 15.27 -4.67 -25.16
C ARG A 302 14.54 -5.95 -25.52
N CYS A 303 13.24 -5.94 -25.38
CA CYS A 303 12.31 -6.99 -25.80
C CYS A 303 11.53 -6.50 -27.02
N LYS A 304 11.04 -7.41 -27.87
CA LYS A 304 10.01 -7.00 -28.85
C LYS A 304 8.78 -6.56 -28.05
N PRO A 305 8.13 -5.43 -28.41
CA PRO A 305 6.89 -5.06 -27.77
C PRO A 305 5.93 -6.24 -27.93
N ALA A 306 5.41 -6.73 -26.81
CA ALA A 306 4.25 -7.60 -26.88
C ALA A 306 3.12 -6.80 -27.57
N SER A 307 2.18 -7.49 -28.23
CA SER A 307 0.97 -6.90 -28.84
C SER A 307 0.27 -5.90 -27.87
N PRO A 308 -0.68 -5.04 -28.30
CA PRO A 308 -1.33 -4.09 -27.39
C PRO A 308 -1.77 -4.82 -26.12
N GLY A 309 -1.11 -4.48 -24.99
CA GLY A 309 -1.16 -5.30 -23.80
C GLY A 309 -2.59 -5.46 -23.29
N SER A 310 -2.85 -6.56 -22.57
CA SER A 310 -4.12 -6.76 -21.90
C SER A 310 -4.51 -5.54 -21.06
N GLN A 311 -5.74 -5.05 -21.23
CA GLN A 311 -6.35 -4.04 -20.34
C GLN A 311 -6.62 -4.61 -18.94
N ASN A 312 -6.60 -5.94 -18.79
CA ASN A 312 -6.71 -6.59 -17.50
C ASN A 312 -5.33 -6.66 -16.83
N HIS A 313 -5.16 -5.90 -15.74
CA HIS A 313 -3.94 -5.80 -14.94
C HIS A 313 -3.51 -7.12 -14.26
N LEU A 314 -4.40 -8.11 -14.16
CA LEU A 314 -4.08 -9.45 -13.67
C LEU A 314 -3.62 -10.40 -14.79
N LYS A 315 -3.73 -10.00 -16.05
CA LYS A 315 -3.29 -10.74 -17.24
C LYS A 315 -2.16 -10.03 -17.95
N LEU A 316 -1.19 -9.52 -17.19
CA LEU A 316 0.03 -8.93 -17.71
C LEU A 316 1.05 -10.01 -18.07
N ALA A 317 2.14 -9.59 -18.73
CA ALA A 317 3.28 -10.48 -18.90
C ALA A 317 3.81 -10.92 -17.53
N ARG A 318 4.35 -12.14 -17.44
CA ARG A 318 4.93 -12.68 -16.20
C ARG A 318 6.37 -13.09 -16.41
N LEU A 319 7.18 -12.94 -15.36
CA LEU A 319 8.57 -13.37 -15.32
C LEU A 319 8.68 -14.69 -14.55
N ILE A 320 9.34 -15.67 -15.15
CA ILE A 320 9.50 -17.02 -14.58
C ILE A 320 10.97 -17.39 -14.63
N TRP A 321 11.60 -17.57 -13.47
CA TRP A 321 12.96 -18.09 -13.40
C TRP A 321 12.96 -19.60 -13.55
N THR A 322 13.72 -20.12 -14.51
CA THR A 322 13.92 -21.57 -14.70
C THR A 322 15.23 -22.07 -14.10
N SER A 323 16.15 -21.16 -13.79
CA SER A 323 17.37 -21.42 -13.04
C SER A 323 17.79 -20.16 -12.31
N ASN A 324 18.91 -20.19 -11.59
CA ASN A 324 19.50 -19.00 -10.96
C ASN A 324 20.00 -17.93 -11.96
N ARG A 325 20.10 -18.28 -13.25
CA ARG A 325 20.58 -17.38 -14.30
C ARG A 325 19.64 -17.22 -15.48
N ASN A 326 18.63 -18.09 -15.62
CA ASN A 326 17.73 -18.07 -16.75
C ASN A 326 16.34 -17.60 -16.32
N VAL A 327 15.84 -16.57 -16.99
CA VAL A 327 14.47 -16.07 -16.83
C VAL A 327 13.73 -16.10 -18.15
N ILE A 328 12.44 -16.43 -18.09
CA ILE A 328 11.51 -16.39 -19.19
C ILE A 328 10.54 -15.25 -18.94
N LEU A 329 10.46 -14.32 -19.89
CA LEU A 329 9.36 -13.38 -20.00
C LEU A 329 8.27 -14.04 -20.84
N MET A 330 7.15 -14.39 -20.21
CA MET A 330 5.97 -14.90 -20.88
C MET A 330 5.02 -13.73 -21.13
N ALA A 331 4.89 -13.33 -22.39
CA ALA A 331 4.00 -12.25 -22.80
C ALA A 331 2.53 -12.69 -22.68
N HIS A 332 1.61 -11.71 -22.66
CA HIS A 332 0.17 -11.95 -22.54
C HIS A 332 -0.41 -12.72 -23.75
N ASP A 333 0.26 -12.70 -24.89
CA ASP A 333 -0.08 -13.46 -26.10
C ASP A 333 0.50 -14.90 -26.10
N GLY A 334 1.12 -15.30 -25.00
CA GLY A 334 1.74 -16.62 -24.81
C GLY A 334 3.17 -16.73 -25.37
N LYS A 335 3.71 -15.70 -26.02
CA LYS A 335 5.10 -15.76 -26.52
C LYS A 335 6.11 -15.75 -25.38
N GLU A 336 7.10 -16.61 -25.50
CA GLU A 336 8.21 -16.71 -24.54
C GLU A 336 9.45 -16.00 -25.06
N HIS A 337 10.07 -15.18 -24.20
CA HIS A 337 11.38 -14.60 -24.45
C HIS A 337 12.33 -15.02 -23.34
N ARG A 338 13.45 -15.65 -23.70
CA ARG A 338 14.40 -16.22 -22.76
C ARG A 338 15.59 -15.28 -22.60
N PHE A 339 15.97 -15.05 -21.35
CA PHE A 339 17.11 -14.21 -20.99
C PHE A 339 18.02 -14.94 -20.03
N MET A 340 19.31 -14.66 -20.14
CA MET A 340 20.34 -15.12 -19.23
C MET A 340 20.98 -13.90 -18.58
N VAL A 341 21.08 -13.88 -17.24
CA VAL A 341 21.81 -12.82 -16.52
C VAL A 341 23.30 -13.02 -16.57
#